data_AF-S4P5K4-F1
#
_entry.id   AF-S4P5K4-F1
#
_cell.length_a   1.000
_cell.length_b   1.000
_cell.length_c   1.000
_cell.angle_alpha   90.00
_cell.angle_beta   90.00
_cell.angle_gamma   90.00
#
_symmetry.space_group_name_H-M   'P 1'
#
loop_
_entity.id
_entity.type
_entity.pdbx_description
1 polymer ?
#
loop_
_entity_poly.entity_id
_entity_poly.type
_entity_poly.pdbx_seq_one_letter_code
_entity_poly.pdbx_strand_id
1 'polypeptide(L)' 'MDSRLKDPVLVQGTDGVGTKVKIAEIMQKYDTIGQDLVAMCVNDILCAGAEPFAFLDYMACGRLQLTVSATIVKGIAD' A
#
# COMPACT_ATOMS: atom_id res chain seq x y z
N MET A 1 9.64 -15.86 10.73
CA MET A 1 10.79 -15.72 9.81
C MET A 1 11.15 -17.11 9.35
N ASP A 2 11.22 -17.34 8.04
CA ASP A 2 11.39 -18.69 7.48
C ASP A 2 12.73 -19.31 7.92
N SER A 3 12.66 -20.45 8.60
CA SER A 3 13.83 -21.19 9.08
C SER A 3 14.71 -21.76 7.96
N ARG A 4 14.26 -21.69 6.69
CA ARG A 4 15.03 -22.10 5.51
C ARG A 4 16.04 -21.04 5.04
N LEU A 5 15.92 -19.78 5.48
CA LEU A 5 16.86 -18.71 5.10
C LEU A 5 18.16 -18.84 5.90
N LYS A 6 19.29 -18.97 5.21
CA LYS A 6 20.62 -19.16 5.83
C LYS A 6 21.22 -17.87 6.39
N ASP A 7 21.01 -16.75 5.70
CA ASP A 7 21.47 -15.41 6.10
C ASP A 7 20.38 -14.41 5.72
N PRO A 8 19.37 -14.23 6.58
CA PRO A 8 18.20 -13.48 6.22
C PRO A 8 18.45 -11.97 6.26
N VAL A 9 18.05 -11.27 5.20
CA VAL A 9 18.12 -9.81 5.10
C VAL A 9 16.71 -9.24 5.12
N LEU A 10 16.48 -8.23 5.94
CA LEU A 10 15.23 -7.47 5.93
C LEU A 10 15.32 -6.34 4.90
N VAL A 11 14.38 -6.33 3.97
CA VAL A 11 14.21 -5.26 2.96
C VAL A 11 12.94 -4.50 3.29
N GLN A 12 13.03 -3.17 3.36
CA GLN A 12 11.89 -2.29 3.61
C GLN A 12 11.83 -1.21 2.53
N GLY A 13 10.61 -0.79 2.20
CA GLY A 13 10.33 0.26 1.24
C GLY A 13 9.06 1.02 1.63
N THR A 14 8.93 2.23 1.12
CA THR A 14 7.74 3.06 1.31
C THR A 14 7.53 3.87 0.04
N ASP A 15 6.28 3.98 -0.38
CA ASP A 15 5.87 4.81 -1.51
C ASP A 15 4.44 5.32 -1.27
N GLY A 16 3.97 6.22 -2.14
CA GLY A 16 2.61 6.72 -2.17
C GLY A 16 1.93 6.48 -3.51
N VAL A 17 0.60 6.56 -3.52
CA VAL A 17 -0.20 6.46 -4.76
C VAL A 17 0.02 7.65 -5.70
N GLY A 18 0.51 8.77 -5.17
CA GLY A 18 0.77 9.99 -5.93
C GLY A 18 -0.50 10.73 -6.35
N THR A 19 -0.43 11.49 -7.44
CA THR A 19 -1.52 12.35 -7.90
C THR A 19 -2.75 11.61 -8.40
N LYS A 20 -2.68 10.28 -8.59
CA LYS A 20 -3.83 9.43 -8.91
C LYS A 20 -4.95 9.53 -7.86
N VAL A 21 -4.62 9.85 -6.60
CA VAL A 21 -5.61 10.15 -5.55
C VAL A 21 -6.57 11.28 -5.96
N LYS A 22 -6.09 12.31 -6.68
CA LYS A 22 -6.97 13.39 -7.18
C LYS A 22 -7.95 12.90 -8.23
N ILE A 23 -7.56 11.91 -9.04
CA ILE A 23 -8.47 11.31 -10.04
C ILE A 23 -9.54 10.49 -9.33
N ALA A 24 -9.17 9.69 -8.33
CA ALA A 24 -10.13 8.98 -7.48
C ALA A 24 -11.12 9.92 -6.80
N GLU A 25 -10.66 11.08 -6.31
CA GLU A 25 -11.52 12.11 -5.75
C GLU A 25 -12.48 12.71 -6.80
N ILE A 26 -12.00 13.10 -7.98
CA ILE A 26 -12.86 13.61 -9.07
C ILE A 26 -13.91 12.58 -9.48
N MET A 27 -13.52 11.31 -9.54
CA MET A 27 -14.41 10.20 -9.94
C MET A 27 -15.28 9.69 -8.79
N GLN A 28 -15.05 10.12 -7.56
CA GLN A 28 -15.66 9.57 -6.34
C GLN A 28 -15.51 8.03 -6.25
N LYS A 29 -14.34 7.51 -6.65
CA LYS A 29 -14.04 6.08 -6.70
C LYS A 29 -12.74 5.76 -5.95
N TYR A 30 -12.85 5.09 -4.81
CA TYR A 30 -11.75 4.89 -3.85
C TYR A 30 -11.42 3.41 -3.57
N ASP A 31 -12.21 2.49 -4.11
CA ASP A 31 -12.16 1.04 -3.86
C ASP A 31 -10.91 0.34 -4.40
N THR A 32 -10.18 0.97 -5.31
CA THR A 32 -8.95 0.40 -5.90
C THR A 32 -7.67 1.12 -5.47
N ILE A 33 -7.78 2.26 -4.78
CA ILE A 33 -6.61 3.10 -4.43
C ILE A 33 -5.70 2.42 -3.41
N GLY A 34 -6.27 1.59 -2.53
CA GLY A 34 -5.49 0.78 -1.61
C GLY A 34 -4.59 -0.24 -2.33
N GLN A 35 -5.10 -0.89 -3.37
CA GLN A 35 -4.35 -1.84 -4.18
C GLN A 35 -3.22 -1.15 -4.95
N ASP A 36 -3.48 0.05 -5.47
CA ASP A 36 -2.45 0.88 -6.10
C ASP A 36 -1.30 1.18 -5.12
N LEU A 37 -1.60 1.49 -3.85
CA LEU A 37 -0.59 1.75 -2.82
C LEU A 37 0.27 0.52 -2.54
N VAL A 38 -0.37 -0.63 -2.33
CA VAL A 38 0.32 -1.91 -2.06
C VAL A 38 1.17 -2.30 -3.25
N ALA A 39 0.66 -2.18 -4.48
CA ALA A 39 1.37 -2.55 -5.69
C ALA A 39 2.66 -1.72 -5.89
N MET A 40 2.62 -0.41 -5.64
CA MET A 40 3.82 0.44 -5.73
C MET A 40 4.92 -0.07 -4.79
N CYS A 41 4.58 -0.30 -3.52
CA CYS A 41 5.54 -0.74 -2.52
C CYS A 41 6.03 -2.19 -2.75
N VAL A 42 5.11 -3.12 -3.04
CA VAL A 42 5.43 -4.55 -3.17
C VAL A 42 6.29 -4.80 -4.41
N ASN A 43 6.01 -4.13 -5.52
CA ASN A 43 6.79 -4.31 -6.75
C ASN A 43 8.27 -3.92 -6.54
N ASP A 44 8.55 -2.88 -5.75
CA ASP A 44 9.93 -2.48 -5.42
C ASP A 44 10.64 -3.54 -4.54
N ILE A 45 9.93 -4.12 -3.58
CA ILE A 45 10.46 -5.23 -2.76
C ILE A 45 10.79 -6.45 -3.63
N LEU A 46 9.92 -6.77 -4.60
CA LEU A 46 10.12 -7.89 -5.53
C LEU A 46 11.34 -7.67 -6.45
N CYS A 47 11.60 -6.43 -6.88
CA CYS A 47 12.80 -6.11 -7.66
C CYS A 47 14.10 -6.37 -6.90
N ALA A 48 14.09 -6.28 -5.56
CA ALA A 48 15.21 -6.66 -4.71
C ALA A 48 15.32 -8.18 -4.47
N GLY A 49 14.38 -8.97 -5.00
CA GLY A 49 14.31 -10.43 -4.78
C GLY A 49 13.79 -10.83 -3.40
N ALA A 50 13.17 -9.89 -2.66
CA ALA A 50 12.62 -10.15 -1.33
C ALA A 50 11.14 -10.58 -1.40
N GLU A 51 10.73 -11.41 -0.44
CA GLU A 51 9.34 -11.80 -0.24
C GLU A 51 8.63 -10.75 0.65
N PRO A 52 7.46 -10.23 0.26
CA PRO A 52 6.67 -9.33 1.10
C PRO A 52 6.24 -10.02 2.41
N PHE A 53 6.47 -9.36 3.55
CA PHE A 53 6.19 -9.93 4.88
C PHE A 53 5.11 -9.18 5.66
N ALA A 54 5.14 -7.85 5.63
CA ALA A 54 4.20 -7.00 6.36
C ALA A 54 3.98 -5.68 5.60
N PHE A 55 2.83 -5.05 5.82
CA PHE A 55 2.47 -3.77 5.23
C PHE A 55 1.95 -2.82 6.30
N LEU A 56 2.31 -1.54 6.20
CA LEU A 56 1.83 -0.47 7.06
C LEU A 56 1.44 0.71 6.17
N ASP A 57 0.24 1.25 6.36
CA ASP A 57 -0.23 2.41 5.65
C ASP A 57 -0.23 3.68 6.52
N TYR A 58 -0.17 4.83 5.84
CA TYR A 58 -0.35 6.14 6.44
C TYR A 58 -1.23 7.00 5.52
N MET A 59 -2.37 7.44 6.01
CA MET A 59 -3.31 8.28 5.27
C MET A 59 -3.46 9.64 5.97
N ALA A 60 -2.97 10.69 5.32
CA ALA A 60 -3.20 12.08 5.73
C ALA A 60 -4.41 12.66 5.00
N CYS A 61 -5.27 13.40 5.71
CA CYS A 61 -6.40 14.11 5.13
C CYS A 61 -6.69 15.39 5.91
N GLY A 62 -7.23 16.41 5.24
CA GLY A 62 -7.66 17.65 5.90
C GLY A 62 -8.85 17.43 6.82
N ARG A 63 -9.78 16.55 6.43
CA ARG A 63 -10.89 16.07 7.26
C ARG A 63 -11.12 14.60 6.99
N LEU A 64 -11.20 13.82 8.06
CA LEU A 64 -11.47 12.39 7.96
C LEU A 64 -12.92 12.14 7.54
N GLN A 65 -13.10 11.46 6.40
CA GLN A 65 -14.39 10.93 5.95
C GLN A 65 -14.37 9.41 6.11
N LEU A 66 -15.01 8.92 7.17
CA LEU A 66 -14.91 7.52 7.59
C LEU A 66 -15.28 6.51 6.50
N THR A 67 -16.30 6.79 5.69
CA THR A 67 -16.77 5.90 4.62
C THR A 67 -15.75 5.77 3.48
N VAL A 68 -15.14 6.88 3.07
CA VAL A 68 -14.07 6.91 2.06
C VAL A 68 -12.84 6.19 2.60
N SER A 69 -12.40 6.54 3.82
CA SER A 69 -11.23 5.93 4.46
C SER A 69 -11.37 4.43 4.64
N ALA A 70 -12.54 3.94 5.10
CA ALA A 70 -12.81 2.52 5.22
C ALA A 70 -12.74 1.79 3.86
N THR A 71 -13.16 2.45 2.78
CA THR A 71 -13.09 1.89 1.42
C THR A 71 -11.64 1.75 0.95
N ILE A 72 -10.79 2.73 1.24
CA ILE A 72 -9.35 2.69 0.91
C ILE A 72 -8.66 1.58 1.71
N VAL A 73 -8.90 1.52 3.04
CA VAL A 73 -8.33 0.48 3.91
C VAL A 73 -8.75 -0.92 3.48
N LYS A 74 -10.00 -1.09 3.04
CA LYS A 74 -10.44 -2.36 2.44
C LYS A 74 -9.58 -2.71 1.22
N GLY A 75 -9.36 -1.77 0.30
CA GLY A 75 -8.50 -2.02 -0.86
C GLY A 75 -7.02 -2.28 -0.52
N ILE A 76 -6.54 -1.88 0.66
CA ILE A 76 -5.19 -2.24 1.13
C ILE A 76 -5.16 -3.70 1.62
N ALA A 77 -6.27 -4.19 2.17
CA ALA A 77 -6.38 -5.54 2.73
C ALA A 77 -6.80 -6.61 1.72
N ASP A 78 -7.44 -6.22 0.60
CA ASP A 78 -7.86 -7.08 -0.52
C ASP A 78 -6.68 -7.43 -1.45
#